data_AF-A0A841DFF9-F1
#
_entry.id   AF-A0A841DFF9-F1
#
_cell.length_a   1.000
_cell.length_b   1.000
_cell.length_c   1.000
_cell.angle_alpha   90.00
_cell.angle_beta   90.00
_cell.angle_gamma   90.00
#
_symmetry.space_group_name_H-M   'P 1'
#
loop_
_entity.id
_entity.type
_entity.pdbx_description
1 polymer ?
#
loop_
_entity_poly.entity_id
_entity_poly.type
_entity_poly.pdbx_seq_one_letter_code
_entity_poly.pdbx_strand_id
1 'polypeptide(L)'
;MTTCKAVKVSGLLPSERAAIFGIGGLGHLAQQYAQIFGAETVAVDITADKLRLAEELGATHTVDAATDDPVTAIQALGGADVAIVPAASPRVLEQAHACLRRGGRLVLVSLPKDNAMNLPIFETVLGGISVIGSIVGTTIAAKRCRKP
;
A
#
# COMPACT_ATOMS: atom_id res chain seq x y z
N MET A 1 14.04 4.84 4.47
CA MET A 1 14.07 4.05 5.73
C MET A 1 12.67 3.65 6.22
N THR A 2 11.69 4.55 6.24
CA THR A 2 10.30 4.27 6.65
C THR A 2 9.63 3.18 5.81
N THR A 3 9.77 3.27 4.49
CA THR A 3 8.98 2.43 3.59
C THR A 3 9.47 0.99 3.48
N CYS A 4 10.77 0.74 3.65
CA CYS A 4 11.28 -0.62 3.81
C CYS A 4 10.70 -1.31 5.06
N LYS A 5 10.59 -0.58 6.18
CA LYS A 5 10.00 -1.15 7.39
C LYS A 5 8.53 -1.48 7.16
N ALA A 6 7.78 -0.59 6.50
CA ALA A 6 6.38 -0.84 6.14
C ALA A 6 6.21 -2.13 5.30
N VAL A 7 7.04 -2.32 4.27
CA VAL A 7 7.07 -3.54 3.44
C VAL A 7 7.49 -4.80 4.23
N LYS A 8 8.35 -4.65 5.24
CA LYS A 8 8.72 -5.79 6.10
C LYS A 8 7.64 -6.15 7.11
N VAL A 9 7.03 -5.16 7.77
CA VAL A 9 5.98 -5.41 8.78
C VAL A 9 4.66 -5.84 8.14
N SER A 10 4.45 -5.53 6.85
CA SER A 10 3.35 -6.14 6.11
C SER A 10 3.54 -7.65 5.93
N GLY A 11 4.75 -8.19 6.10
CA GLY A 11 5.03 -9.59 5.80
C GLY A 11 4.82 -9.92 4.31
N LEU A 12 5.04 -8.94 3.42
CA LEU A 12 4.86 -9.11 1.98
C LEU A 12 5.71 -10.27 1.47
N LEU A 13 5.08 -11.21 0.78
CA LEU A 13 5.74 -12.34 0.13
C LEU A 13 5.91 -12.09 -1.37
N PRO A 14 6.88 -12.75 -2.03
CA PRO A 14 6.97 -12.73 -3.49
C PRO A 14 5.66 -13.17 -4.15
N SER A 15 5.35 -12.57 -5.29
CA SER A 15 4.13 -12.77 -6.07
C SER A 15 2.82 -12.35 -5.40
N GLU A 16 2.85 -11.84 -4.17
CA GLU A 16 1.68 -11.21 -3.58
C GLU A 16 1.37 -9.87 -4.25
N ARG A 17 0.09 -9.51 -4.29
CA ARG A 17 -0.35 -8.22 -4.81
C ARG A 17 -0.23 -7.12 -3.76
N ALA A 18 0.67 -6.17 -4.01
CA ALA A 18 0.89 -5.01 -3.15
C ALA A 18 0.29 -3.73 -3.77
N ALA A 19 -0.77 -3.21 -3.17
CA ALA A 19 -1.33 -1.92 -3.55
C ALA A 19 -0.62 -0.78 -2.80
N ILE A 20 -0.07 0.19 -3.53
CA ILE A 20 0.62 1.36 -2.96
C ILE A 20 -0.25 2.59 -3.21
N PHE A 21 -0.83 3.14 -2.15
CA PHE A 21 -1.72 4.29 -2.21
C PHE A 21 -0.96 5.61 -1.99
N GLY A 22 -0.64 6.27 -3.10
CA GLY A 22 0.16 7.48 -3.19
C GLY A 22 1.62 7.16 -3.51
N ILE A 23 2.11 7.69 -4.63
CA ILE A 23 3.49 7.48 -5.15
C ILE A 23 4.41 8.66 -4.83
N GLY A 24 3.87 9.78 -4.34
CA GLY A 24 4.68 10.92 -3.86
C GLY A 24 5.46 10.63 -2.57
N GLY A 25 6.50 11.44 -2.30
CA GLY A 25 7.20 11.45 -1.00
C GLY A 25 7.80 10.10 -0.61
N LEU A 26 7.15 9.35 0.30
CA LEU A 26 7.58 8.00 0.69
C LEU A 26 7.07 6.89 -0.25
N GLY A 27 6.06 7.17 -1.08
CA GLY A 27 5.38 6.21 -1.94
C GLY A 27 6.26 5.58 -3.01
N HIS A 28 7.04 6.38 -3.73
CA HIS A 28 7.98 5.88 -4.73
C HIS A 28 9.04 4.94 -4.12
N LEU A 29 9.38 5.11 -2.84
CA LEU A 29 10.24 4.15 -2.13
C LEU A 29 9.48 2.87 -1.77
N ALA A 30 8.19 2.96 -1.39
CA ALA A 30 7.34 1.80 -1.16
C ALA A 30 7.30 0.93 -2.40
N GLN A 31 7.07 1.57 -3.54
CA GLN A 31 6.97 0.96 -4.85
C GLN A 31 8.25 0.19 -5.19
N GLN A 32 9.41 0.84 -5.09
CA GLN A 32 10.70 0.19 -5.32
C GLN A 32 10.95 -0.98 -4.38
N TYR A 33 10.64 -0.84 -3.09
CA TYR A 33 10.84 -1.94 -2.15
C TYR A 33 9.88 -3.10 -2.42
N ALA A 34 8.62 -2.84 -2.73
CA ALA A 34 7.67 -3.90 -3.09
C ALA A 34 8.13 -4.66 -4.36
N GLN A 35 8.66 -3.94 -5.36
CA GLN A 35 9.27 -4.55 -6.55
C GLN A 35 10.50 -5.39 -6.22
N ILE A 36 11.41 -4.89 -5.36
CA ILE A 36 12.58 -5.65 -4.91
C ILE A 36 12.19 -6.94 -4.15
N PHE A 37 11.06 -6.92 -3.43
CA PHE A 37 10.50 -8.09 -2.75
C PHE A 37 9.80 -9.07 -3.71
N GLY A 38 9.68 -8.73 -5.00
CA GLY A 38 9.07 -9.57 -6.03
C GLY A 38 7.54 -9.57 -6.00
N ALA A 39 6.92 -8.52 -5.46
CA ALA A 39 5.47 -8.38 -5.44
C ALA A 39 4.92 -7.91 -6.80
N GLU A 40 3.68 -8.31 -7.10
CA GLU A 40 2.89 -7.71 -8.17
C GLU A 40 2.34 -6.39 -7.65
N THR A 41 2.80 -5.24 -8.16
CA THR A 41 2.43 -3.95 -7.56
C THR A 41 1.32 -3.25 -8.33
N VAL A 42 0.38 -2.67 -7.58
CA VAL A 42 -0.64 -1.76 -8.10
C VAL A 42 -0.40 -0.38 -7.51
N ALA A 43 0.02 0.56 -8.33
CA ALA A 43 0.27 1.93 -7.92
C ALA A 43 -0.97 2.80 -8.09
N VAL A 44 -1.42 3.44 -7.01
CA VAL A 44 -2.60 4.31 -7.02
C VAL A 44 -2.18 5.74 -6.73
N ASP A 45 -2.48 6.68 -7.62
CA ASP A 45 -2.31 8.11 -7.39
C ASP A 45 -3.35 8.90 -8.23
N ILE A 46 -3.46 10.20 -7.99
CA ILE A 46 -4.38 11.11 -8.71
C ILE A 46 -3.63 11.98 -9.74
N THR A 47 -2.31 11.83 -9.84
CA THR A 47 -1.45 12.66 -10.67
C THR A 47 -0.77 11.81 -11.72
N ALA A 48 -1.04 12.08 -13.01
CA ALA A 48 -0.47 11.34 -14.13
C ALA A 48 1.07 11.22 -14.07
N ASP A 49 1.78 12.29 -13.72
CA ASP A 49 3.24 12.25 -13.60
C ASP A 49 3.75 11.25 -12.56
N LYS A 50 3.00 11.05 -11.47
CA LYS A 50 3.37 10.09 -10.42
C LYS A 50 3.03 8.66 -10.82
N LEU A 51 1.98 8.46 -11.60
CA LEU A 51 1.65 7.15 -12.18
C LEU A 51 2.71 6.75 -13.20
N ARG A 52 3.15 7.68 -14.06
CA ARG A 52 4.27 7.48 -14.99
C ARG A 52 5.57 7.15 -14.24
N LEU A 53 5.86 7.85 -13.14
CA LEU A 53 6.97 7.50 -12.26
C LEU A 53 6.81 6.07 -11.69
N ALA A 54 5.60 5.66 -11.30
CA ALA A 54 5.37 4.32 -10.80
C ALA A 54 5.68 3.24 -11.85
N GLU A 55 5.28 3.46 -13.10
CA GLU A 55 5.60 2.60 -14.25
C GLU A 55 7.11 2.51 -14.48
N GLU A 56 7.82 3.64 -14.47
CA GLU A 56 9.29 3.68 -14.55
C GLU A 56 9.96 2.89 -13.42
N LEU A 57 9.33 2.86 -12.24
CA LEU A 57 9.78 2.09 -11.07
C LEU A 57 9.30 0.63 -11.08
N GLY A 58 8.67 0.17 -12.17
CA GLY A 58 8.26 -1.21 -12.39
C GLY A 58 6.87 -1.56 -11.86
N ALA A 59 5.96 -0.59 -11.70
CA ALA A 59 4.56 -0.90 -11.38
C ALA A 59 3.96 -1.90 -12.37
N THR A 60 3.34 -2.97 -11.88
CA THR A 60 2.66 -3.94 -12.74
C THR A 60 1.36 -3.36 -13.26
N HIS A 61 0.64 -2.63 -12.41
CA HIS A 61 -0.56 -1.89 -12.75
C HIS A 61 -0.51 -0.49 -12.16
N THR A 62 -1.13 0.47 -12.85
CA THR A 62 -1.40 1.81 -12.36
C THR A 62 -2.90 2.06 -12.32
N VAL A 63 -3.36 2.84 -11.33
CA VAL A 63 -4.75 3.26 -11.20
C VAL A 63 -4.78 4.76 -10.96
N ASP A 64 -5.42 5.49 -11.87
CA ASP A 64 -5.68 6.92 -11.71
C ASP A 64 -6.94 7.15 -10.87
N ALA A 65 -6.75 7.39 -9.58
CA ALA A 65 -7.84 7.64 -8.65
C ALA A 65 -8.55 9.01 -8.86
N ALA A 66 -8.09 9.83 -9.81
CA ALA A 66 -8.81 11.03 -10.23
C ALA A 66 -9.97 10.71 -11.18
N THR A 67 -9.87 9.61 -11.92
CA THR A 67 -10.83 9.23 -12.97
C THR A 67 -11.54 7.91 -12.67
N ASP A 68 -10.87 6.98 -11.98
CA ASP A 68 -11.37 5.65 -11.65
C ASP A 68 -11.59 5.46 -10.14
N ASP A 69 -12.43 4.48 -9.79
CA ASP A 69 -12.53 4.00 -8.42
C ASP A 69 -11.45 2.93 -8.14
N PRO A 70 -10.47 3.22 -7.26
CA PRO A 70 -9.37 2.28 -7.00
C PRO A 70 -9.84 0.99 -6.33
N VAL A 71 -10.94 1.01 -5.58
CA VAL A 71 -11.48 -0.21 -4.94
C VAL A 71 -11.92 -1.18 -6.01
N THR A 72 -12.78 -0.73 -6.92
CA THR A 72 -13.28 -1.54 -8.04
C THR A 72 -12.14 -2.03 -8.93
N ALA A 73 -11.19 -1.16 -9.28
CA ALA A 73 -10.07 -1.51 -10.15
C ALA A 73 -9.19 -2.62 -9.54
N ILE A 74 -8.84 -2.51 -8.25
CA ILE A 74 -8.00 -3.51 -7.56
C ILE A 74 -8.77 -4.81 -7.33
N GLN A 75 -10.07 -4.74 -7.02
CA GLN A 75 -10.91 -5.92 -6.87
C GLN A 75 -11.07 -6.70 -8.18
N ALA A 76 -11.10 -6.02 -9.33
CA ALA A 76 -11.11 -6.68 -10.64
C ALA A 76 -9.84 -7.51 -10.91
N LEU A 77 -8.73 -7.18 -10.25
CA LEU A 77 -7.48 -7.95 -10.29
C LEU A 77 -7.48 -9.14 -9.28
N GLY A 78 -8.55 -9.28 -8.48
CA GLY A 78 -8.67 -10.29 -7.42
C GLY A 78 -8.37 -9.77 -6.01
N GLY A 79 -8.24 -8.45 -5.85
CA GLY A 79 -7.96 -7.78 -4.58
C GLY A 79 -6.47 -7.71 -4.24
N ALA A 80 -6.15 -6.90 -3.23
CA ALA A 80 -4.79 -6.72 -2.74
C ALA A 80 -4.50 -7.57 -1.49
N ASP A 81 -3.28 -8.09 -1.43
CA ASP A 81 -2.77 -8.94 -0.35
C ASP A 81 -2.23 -8.07 0.79
N VAL A 82 -1.62 -6.96 0.37
CA VAL A 82 -1.12 -5.89 1.21
C VAL A 82 -1.52 -4.57 0.56
N ALA A 83 -2.05 -3.64 1.36
CA ALA A 83 -2.18 -2.25 0.99
C ALA A 83 -1.25 -1.40 1.87
N ILE A 84 -0.31 -0.67 1.27
CA ILE A 84 0.60 0.24 1.98
C ILE A 84 0.15 1.66 1.67
N VAL A 85 -0.15 2.44 2.70
CA VAL A 85 -0.78 3.76 2.51
C VAL A 85 0.10 4.90 3.04
N PRO A 86 1.00 5.45 2.21
CA PRO A 86 1.70 6.70 2.47
C PRO A 86 0.82 7.95 2.42
N ALA A 87 -0.32 7.91 1.70
CA ALA A 87 -1.24 9.03 1.62
C ALA A 87 -1.99 9.26 2.95
N ALA A 88 -2.07 10.52 3.40
CA ALA A 88 -2.60 10.90 4.71
C ALA A 88 -4.07 11.36 4.68
N SER A 89 -4.95 10.60 4.02
CA SER A 89 -6.39 10.90 3.91
C SER A 89 -7.22 9.73 4.44
N PRO A 90 -8.22 9.97 5.32
CA PRO A 90 -9.11 8.92 5.82
C PRO A 90 -9.78 8.13 4.67
N ARG A 91 -10.27 8.83 3.64
CA ARG A 91 -10.85 8.21 2.45
C ARG A 91 -9.91 7.23 1.77
N VAL A 92 -8.63 7.57 1.65
CA VAL A 92 -7.63 6.70 0.99
C VAL A 92 -7.31 5.49 1.86
N LEU A 93 -7.25 5.65 3.18
CA LEU A 93 -7.10 4.55 4.13
C LEU A 93 -8.27 3.57 4.05
N GLU A 94 -9.50 4.09 3.93
CA GLU A 94 -10.73 3.31 3.80
C GLU A 94 -10.80 2.59 2.46
N GLN A 95 -10.45 3.26 1.35
CA GLN A 95 -10.36 2.61 0.03
C GLN A 95 -9.30 1.50 0.02
N ALA A 96 -8.16 1.73 0.66
CA ALA A 96 -7.11 0.73 0.80
C ALA A 96 -7.54 -0.48 1.65
N HIS A 97 -8.42 -0.30 2.64
CA HIS A 97 -9.05 -1.40 3.36
C HIS A 97 -10.02 -2.18 2.46
N ALA A 98 -10.91 -1.46 1.78
CA ALA A 98 -11.98 -2.03 0.98
C ALA A 98 -11.48 -2.84 -0.24
N CYS A 99 -10.28 -2.55 -0.74
CA CYS A 99 -9.69 -3.27 -1.87
C CYS A 99 -8.94 -4.56 -1.47
N LEU A 100 -8.84 -4.87 -0.18
CA LEU A 100 -8.12 -6.06 0.29
C LEU A 100 -8.89 -7.34 -0.01
N ARG A 101 -8.15 -8.39 -0.39
CA ARG A 101 -8.68 -9.75 -0.41
C ARG A 101 -8.75 -10.34 1.00
N ARG A 102 -9.39 -11.51 1.12
CA ARG A 102 -9.39 -12.29 2.37
C ARG A 102 -7.96 -12.58 2.84
N GLY A 103 -7.72 -12.39 4.14
CA GLY A 103 -6.39 -12.46 4.77
C GLY A 103 -5.49 -11.26 4.44
N GLY A 104 -6.03 -10.21 3.83
CA GLY A 104 -5.28 -9.03 3.43
C GLY A 104 -4.79 -8.19 4.62
N ARG A 105 -3.76 -7.38 4.37
CA ARG A 105 -3.10 -6.56 5.40
C ARG A 105 -3.07 -5.10 4.99
N LEU A 106 -3.65 -4.24 5.81
CA LEU A 106 -3.55 -2.78 5.69
C LEU A 106 -2.38 -2.27 6.52
N VAL A 107 -1.42 -1.60 5.88
CA VAL A 107 -0.29 -0.97 6.57
C VAL A 107 -0.44 0.55 6.55
N LEU A 108 -0.73 1.09 7.74
CA LEU A 108 -0.85 2.52 8.01
C LEU A 108 0.54 3.12 8.18
N VAL A 109 0.94 3.98 7.24
CA VAL A 109 2.24 4.68 7.26
C VAL A 109 2.07 6.19 7.48
N SER A 110 0.86 6.70 7.27
CA SER A 110 0.52 8.12 7.31
C SER A 110 -0.27 8.50 8.56
N LEU A 111 -0.33 9.80 8.84
CA LEU A 111 -1.06 10.38 9.97
C LEU A 111 -2.08 11.40 9.40
N PRO A 112 -3.35 11.03 9.22
CA PRO A 112 -4.38 11.95 8.73
C PRO A 112 -4.72 13.01 9.80
N LYS A 113 -5.11 14.21 9.36
CA LYS A 113 -5.47 15.34 10.27
C LYS A 113 -6.59 14.98 11.24
N ASP A 114 -7.57 14.21 10.76
CA ASP A 114 -8.75 13.82 11.53
C ASP A 114 -8.45 12.69 12.53
N ASN A 115 -7.21 12.16 12.53
CA ASN A 115 -6.72 11.13 13.44
C ASN A 115 -7.62 9.87 13.52
N ALA A 116 -8.41 9.61 12.48
CA ALA A 116 -9.36 8.52 12.43
C ALA A 116 -9.59 8.06 10.99
N MET A 117 -10.08 6.83 10.86
CA MET A 117 -10.68 6.24 9.67
C MET A 117 -11.84 5.35 10.10
N ASN A 118 -12.84 5.16 9.24
CA ASN A 118 -13.86 4.17 9.48
C ASN A 118 -13.34 2.77 9.14
N LEU A 119 -13.50 1.82 10.05
CA LEU A 119 -13.10 0.43 9.82
C LEU A 119 -14.34 -0.46 9.96
N PRO A 120 -14.89 -0.96 8.85
CA PRO A 120 -16.13 -1.72 8.90
C PRO A 120 -15.84 -3.11 9.51
N ILE A 121 -16.52 -3.39 10.64
CA ILE A 121 -16.17 -4.52 11.53
C ILE A 121 -16.47 -5.86 10.87
N PHE A 122 -17.61 -5.99 10.18
CA PHE A 122 -18.00 -7.26 9.56
C PHE A 122 -17.00 -7.68 8.49
N GLU A 123 -16.63 -6.76 7.61
CA GLU A 123 -15.69 -6.95 6.52
C GLU A 123 -14.29 -7.24 7.04
N THR A 124 -13.88 -6.55 8.12
CA THR A 124 -12.60 -6.79 8.78
C THR A 124 -12.53 -8.19 9.38
N VAL A 125 -13.55 -8.61 10.12
CA VAL A 125 -13.58 -9.91 10.81
C VAL A 125 -13.79 -11.05 9.82
N LEU A 126 -14.79 -10.97 8.95
CA LEU A 126 -15.11 -12.03 7.97
C LEU A 126 -14.03 -12.15 6.88
N GLY A 127 -13.40 -11.03 6.52
CA GLY A 127 -12.26 -10.98 5.62
C GLY A 127 -10.97 -11.44 6.27
N GLY A 128 -10.89 -11.54 7.61
CA GLY A 128 -9.64 -11.84 8.31
C GLY A 128 -8.56 -10.79 8.07
N ILE A 129 -8.96 -9.51 7.96
CA ILE A 129 -8.08 -8.39 7.62
C ILE A 129 -7.25 -7.97 8.84
N SER A 130 -5.96 -7.74 8.63
CA SER A 130 -5.07 -7.18 9.65
C SER A 130 -4.81 -5.69 9.39
N VAL A 131 -4.89 -4.85 10.43
CA VAL A 131 -4.51 -3.44 10.35
C VAL A 131 -3.24 -3.22 11.18
N ILE A 132 -2.20 -2.72 10.53
CA ILE A 132 -0.84 -2.66 11.07
C ILE A 132 -0.34 -1.21 11.01
N GLY A 133 0.02 -0.64 12.15
CA GLY A 133 0.73 0.64 12.21
C GLY A 133 2.22 0.47 11.94
N SER A 134 2.79 1.32 11.09
CA SER A 134 4.24 1.32 10.81
C SER A 134 4.85 2.72 10.93
N ILE A 135 5.41 3.02 12.10
CA ILE A 135 6.20 4.24 12.32
C ILE A 135 7.62 4.11 11.72
N VAL A 136 8.13 5.25 11.22
CA VAL A 136 9.48 5.55 10.73
C VAL A 136 10.58 4.63 11.30
N GLY A 137 11.49 4.19 10.41
CA GLY A 137 12.65 3.39 10.78
C GLY A 137 13.70 4.20 11.54
N THR A 138 14.12 3.69 12.69
CA THR A 138 15.38 4.07 13.33
C THR A 138 16.55 3.66 12.43
N THR A 139 17.71 4.31 12.57
CA THR A 139 18.94 4.12 11.73
C THR A 139 19.38 2.65 11.60
N ILE A 140 18.93 1.76 12.50
CA ILE A 140 19.20 0.32 12.51
C ILE A 140 18.46 -0.43 11.38
N ALA A 141 17.29 0.05 10.94
CA ALA A 141 16.47 -0.63 9.92
C ALA A 141 17.10 -0.61 8.52
N ALA A 142 17.98 0.35 8.20
CA ALA A 142 18.61 0.50 6.89
C ALA A 142 19.47 -0.70 6.47
N LYS A 143 20.25 -1.28 7.41
CA LYS A 143 21.12 -2.43 7.11
C LYS A 143 20.34 -3.72 6.84
N ARG A 144 19.14 -3.84 7.40
CA ARG A 144 18.30 -5.05 7.34
C ARG A 144 17.44 -5.13 6.08
N CYS A 145 17.39 -4.07 5.27
CA CYS A 145 16.62 -4.04 4.02
C CYS A 145 17.31 -4.71 2.83
N ARG A 146 18.62 -5.02 2.94
CA ARG A 146 19.41 -5.63 1.86
C ARG A 146 19.30 -7.14 1.75
N LYS A 147 18.57 -7.82 2.64
CA LYS A 147 18.34 -9.26 2.52
C LYS A 147 16.84 -9.59 2.62
N PRO A 148 16.34 -10.46 1.72
CA PRO A 148 15.03 -11.09 1.86
C PRO A 148 14.96 -11.86 3.19
#